data_AF-A0A1F3ELB7-F1
#
_entry.id   AF-A0A1F3ELB7-F1
#
_cell.length_a   1.000
_cell.length_b   1.000
_cell.length_c   1.000
_cell.angle_alpha   90.00
_cell.angle_beta   90.00
_cell.angle_gamma   90.00
#
_symmetry.space_group_name_H-M   'P 1'
#
loop_
_entity.id
_entity.type
_entity.pdbx_description
1 polymer ?
#
loop_
_entity_poly.entity_id
_entity_poly.type
_entity_poly.pdbx_seq_one_letter_code
_entity_poly.pdbx_strand_id
1 'polypeptide(L)'
;MKNTLIIILFLLTSNNIFSSIIVTENVKNALKKVYELKFNEANELINNEDFENKYSIFISNYIDFLKVILNEKEIDYKRYKKNFIENIDILENENNDSPEYFSTITEMYFQMSVSNFKMGETYKGALNFYKTYRLLLQGIVKYPKNENLLKIFAFFKILFGSVPDEYIWITDLIGIKGDINSGLDFINYKYFKYCNETSEKSIEYSILKIIANDIFSEEYSNNISLKTNNLENPLFRISYIIYVIHHGKSNIALEITQKFKQDSDEYKIDYFDYLQGIVLLYKLDSNANIYLENFAESFKGRNFLKSAYQKLSWYYLIFNNLKKYDEYLNLIKKSGFNQFDADKQAINEITHYNTENISLLKARLLFDGGYYKKSDSILESELNNTKLKNYHDEILYRLARNSQESDNKNVAVKFYNQLINDYNSETNYYCAVAFMNLGLIYEKSAN
;
A
#
# COMPACT_ATOMS: atom_id res chain seq x y z
N MET A 1 4.64 -0.80 -6.28
CA MET A 1 4.36 -1.04 -4.83
C MET A 1 3.58 0.10 -4.17
N LYS A 2 3.45 1.29 -4.77
CA LYS A 2 2.61 2.40 -4.25
C LYS A 2 1.10 2.05 -4.12
N ASN A 3 0.61 1.04 -4.86
CA ASN A 3 -0.81 0.69 -4.91
C ASN A 3 -1.33 -0.17 -3.73
N THR A 4 -0.49 -0.56 -2.77
CA THR A 4 -0.87 -1.53 -1.72
C THR A 4 -1.59 -0.90 -0.53
N LEU A 5 -1.43 0.41 -0.31
CA LEU A 5 -1.81 1.06 0.95
C LEU A 5 -3.29 1.50 1.03
N ILE A 6 -4.05 1.48 -0.07
CA ILE A 6 -5.26 2.31 -0.28
C ILE A 6 -6.53 1.90 0.52
N ILE A 7 -6.55 0.84 1.33
CA ILE A 7 -7.78 0.02 1.41
C ILE A 7 -8.57 -0.08 2.75
N ILE A 8 -8.46 0.75 3.80
CA ILE A 8 -9.21 0.44 5.07
C ILE A 8 -9.69 1.68 5.88
N LEU A 9 -11.02 1.85 6.13
CA LEU A 9 -11.68 2.88 6.98
C LEU A 9 -13.12 2.54 7.51
N PHE A 10 -13.58 2.72 8.78
CA PHE A 10 -14.80 3.50 9.26
C PHE A 10 -15.15 3.65 10.80
N LEU A 11 -15.47 4.85 11.38
CA LEU A 11 -16.63 5.19 12.29
C LEU A 11 -16.47 6.46 13.18
N LEU A 12 -17.52 7.31 13.28
CA LEU A 12 -18.48 7.51 14.42
C LEU A 12 -19.56 8.60 14.11
N THR A 13 -20.61 8.73 14.95
CA THR A 13 -22.00 9.12 14.59
C THR A 13 -22.67 10.33 15.24
N SER A 14 -23.78 10.76 14.61
CA SER A 14 -24.77 11.72 15.12
C SER A 14 -26.20 11.14 15.16
N ASN A 15 -27.03 11.58 16.12
CA ASN A 15 -28.41 11.13 16.26
C ASN A 15 -29.36 11.89 15.32
N ASN A 16 -30.19 11.17 14.56
CA ASN A 16 -31.52 11.60 14.12
C ASN A 16 -32.46 10.38 13.95
N ILE A 17 -33.72 10.55 14.36
CA ILE A 17 -34.67 9.48 14.76
C ILE A 17 -35.53 8.91 13.60
N PHE A 18 -35.10 9.00 12.34
CA PHE A 18 -35.86 8.43 11.21
C PHE A 18 -35.05 7.56 10.25
N SER A 19 -33.86 7.10 10.68
CA SER A 19 -33.02 6.24 9.86
C SER A 19 -33.09 4.81 10.35
N SER A 20 -33.29 3.86 9.43
CA SER A 20 -33.06 2.42 9.63
C SER A 20 -31.58 2.08 9.89
N ILE A 21 -30.68 3.04 9.64
CA ILE A 21 -29.24 2.94 9.88
C ILE A 21 -28.95 3.69 11.17
N ILE A 22 -28.93 2.96 12.29
CA ILE A 22 -28.76 3.51 13.64
C ILE A 22 -27.43 3.03 14.21
N VAL A 23 -26.62 3.96 14.73
CA VAL A 23 -25.38 3.56 15.40
C VAL A 23 -25.55 3.43 16.89
N THR A 24 -25.87 2.20 17.27
CA THR A 24 -25.92 1.71 18.64
C THR A 24 -24.52 1.42 19.16
N GLU A 25 -24.39 1.27 20.48
CA GLU A 25 -23.10 0.89 21.09
C GLU A 25 -22.65 -0.51 20.65
N ASN A 26 -23.59 -1.42 20.43
CA ASN A 26 -23.32 -2.77 19.96
C ASN A 26 -22.73 -2.78 18.54
N VAL A 27 -23.31 -1.99 17.63
CA VAL A 27 -22.75 -1.74 16.29
C VAL A 27 -21.34 -1.14 16.32
N LYS A 28 -21.06 -0.18 17.21
CA LYS A 28 -19.70 0.38 17.36
C LYS A 28 -18.72 -0.68 17.83
N ASN A 29 -19.11 -1.50 18.82
CA ASN A 29 -18.29 -2.59 19.31
C ASN A 29 -18.03 -3.64 18.23
N ALA A 30 -19.05 -3.98 17.44
CA ALA A 30 -18.91 -4.90 16.31
C ALA A 30 -17.90 -4.37 15.30
N LEU A 31 -17.97 -3.09 14.93
CA LEU A 31 -17.02 -2.54 13.98
C LEU A 31 -15.60 -2.39 14.56
N LYS A 32 -15.46 -2.12 15.86
CA LYS A 32 -14.17 -2.22 16.54
C LYS A 32 -13.56 -3.61 16.38
N LYS A 33 -14.36 -4.68 16.54
CA LYS A 33 -13.94 -6.06 16.30
C LYS A 33 -13.57 -6.33 14.84
N VAL A 34 -14.24 -5.68 13.89
CA VAL A 34 -13.83 -5.71 12.48
C VAL A 34 -12.43 -5.11 12.29
N TYR A 35 -12.10 -3.98 12.93
CA TYR A 35 -10.73 -3.41 12.85
C TYR A 35 -9.67 -4.22 13.56
N GLU A 36 -10.06 -4.95 14.60
CA GLU A 36 -9.20 -5.92 15.27
C GLU A 36 -9.11 -7.24 14.47
N LEU A 37 -9.79 -7.37 13.32
CA LEU A 37 -9.89 -8.60 12.52
C LEU A 37 -10.52 -9.80 13.25
N LYS A 38 -11.20 -9.55 14.36
CA LYS A 38 -11.94 -10.55 15.14
C LYS A 38 -13.35 -10.72 14.55
N PHE A 39 -13.40 -11.22 13.32
CA PHE A 39 -14.66 -11.28 12.54
C PHE A 39 -15.72 -12.17 13.15
N ASN A 40 -15.34 -13.22 13.90
CA ASN A 40 -16.30 -14.06 14.60
C ASN A 40 -17.01 -13.28 15.71
N GLU A 41 -16.26 -12.58 16.56
CA GLU A 41 -16.82 -11.69 17.60
C GLU A 41 -17.68 -10.58 16.99
N ALA A 42 -17.25 -9.98 15.87
CA ALA A 42 -18.04 -8.98 15.16
C ALA A 42 -19.39 -9.55 14.67
N ASN A 43 -19.39 -10.77 14.13
CA ASN A 43 -20.62 -11.45 13.68
C ASN A 43 -21.56 -11.77 14.84
N GLU A 44 -21.04 -12.21 15.99
CA GLU A 44 -21.84 -12.44 17.19
C GLU A 44 -22.54 -11.16 17.67
N LEU A 45 -21.83 -10.03 17.67
CA LEU A 45 -22.38 -8.74 18.06
C LEU A 45 -23.51 -8.30 17.11
N ILE A 46 -23.31 -8.38 15.79
CA ILE A 46 -24.37 -7.97 14.84
C ILE A 46 -25.57 -8.93 14.79
N ASN A 47 -25.38 -10.21 15.10
CA ASN A 47 -26.49 -11.17 15.20
C ASN A 47 -27.39 -10.89 16.40
N ASN A 48 -26.88 -10.18 17.42
CA ASN A 48 -27.62 -9.74 18.59
C ASN A 48 -28.19 -8.31 18.44
N GLU A 49 -27.95 -7.65 17.30
CA GLU A 49 -28.52 -6.33 16.98
C GLU A 49 -29.99 -6.47 16.55
N ASP A 50 -30.76 -5.40 16.71
CA ASP A 50 -32.12 -5.32 16.17
C ASP A 50 -32.13 -5.56 14.65
N PHE A 51 -33.00 -6.45 14.17
CA PHE A 51 -33.14 -6.77 12.74
C PHE A 51 -33.63 -5.58 11.91
N GLU A 52 -34.27 -4.60 12.56
CA GLU A 52 -34.66 -3.34 11.92
C GLU A 52 -33.45 -2.43 11.68
N ASN A 53 -32.38 -2.57 12.47
CA ASN A 53 -31.16 -1.79 12.30
C ASN A 53 -30.28 -2.33 11.16
N LYS A 54 -30.30 -1.63 10.03
CA LYS A 54 -29.56 -2.00 8.82
C LYS A 54 -28.07 -1.67 8.89
N TYR A 55 -27.58 -1.07 9.97
CA TYR A 55 -26.13 -0.88 10.14
C TYR A 55 -25.37 -2.22 10.21
N SER A 56 -26.03 -3.29 10.67
CA SER A 56 -25.50 -4.67 10.63
C SER A 56 -25.09 -5.11 9.22
N ILE A 57 -25.83 -4.68 8.18
CA ILE A 57 -25.52 -4.95 6.77
C ILE A 57 -24.17 -4.33 6.39
N PHE A 58 -23.94 -3.08 6.81
CA PHE A 58 -22.69 -2.39 6.55
C PHE A 58 -21.49 -3.10 7.23
N ILE A 59 -21.65 -3.55 8.48
CA ILE A 59 -20.60 -4.28 9.18
C ILE A 59 -20.28 -5.60 8.46
N SER A 60 -21.30 -6.35 8.04
CA SER A 60 -21.12 -7.58 7.26
C SER A 60 -20.40 -7.31 5.93
N ASN A 61 -20.78 -6.24 5.22
CA ASN A 61 -20.10 -5.78 4.01
C ASN A 61 -18.62 -5.49 4.27
N TYR A 62 -18.32 -4.85 5.40
CA TYR A 62 -16.96 -4.54 5.81
C TYR A 62 -16.11 -5.80 6.02
N ILE A 63 -16.67 -6.81 6.69
CA ILE A 63 -15.98 -8.08 6.91
C ILE A 63 -15.65 -8.75 5.58
N ASP A 64 -16.61 -8.82 4.65
CA ASP A 64 -16.36 -9.39 3.32
C ASP A 64 -15.33 -8.58 2.53
N PHE A 65 -15.40 -7.25 2.60
CA PHE A 65 -14.40 -6.35 2.03
C PHE A 65 -12.99 -6.66 2.56
N LEU A 66 -12.79 -6.67 3.87
CA LEU A 66 -11.47 -6.95 4.45
C LEU A 66 -10.95 -8.35 4.09
N LYS A 67 -11.82 -9.37 4.03
CA LYS A 67 -11.42 -10.70 3.57
C LYS A 67 -10.84 -10.68 2.15
N VAL A 68 -11.49 -9.94 1.24
CA VAL A 68 -11.03 -9.77 -0.15
C VAL A 68 -9.70 -9.02 -0.19
N ILE A 69 -9.57 -7.97 0.59
CA ILE A 69 -8.41 -7.08 0.52
C ILE A 69 -7.16 -7.67 1.12
N LEU A 70 -7.31 -8.42 2.22
CA LEU A 70 -6.17 -9.02 2.93
C LEU A 70 -5.65 -10.27 2.25
N ASN A 71 -6.53 -11.09 1.65
CA ASN A 71 -6.16 -12.42 1.13
C ASN A 71 -6.48 -12.64 -0.35
N GLU A 72 -7.27 -11.77 -0.99
CA GLU A 72 -7.50 -11.75 -2.44
C GLU A 72 -8.04 -13.06 -3.04
N LYS A 73 -8.68 -13.89 -2.22
CA LYS A 73 -9.23 -15.17 -2.66
C LYS A 73 -10.42 -14.93 -3.56
N GLU A 74 -10.39 -15.55 -4.75
CA GLU A 74 -11.46 -15.37 -5.73
C GLU A 74 -12.84 -15.80 -5.21
N ILE A 75 -12.89 -16.82 -4.34
CA ILE A 75 -14.13 -17.28 -3.73
C ILE A 75 -14.74 -16.23 -2.78
N ASP A 76 -13.90 -15.55 -2.00
CA ASP A 76 -14.34 -14.48 -1.11
C ASP A 76 -14.80 -13.27 -1.92
N TYR A 77 -14.11 -12.94 -3.01
CA TYR A 77 -14.51 -11.86 -3.90
C TYR A 77 -15.84 -12.12 -4.62
N LYS A 78 -16.06 -13.34 -5.12
CA LYS A 78 -17.34 -13.72 -5.73
C LYS A 78 -18.49 -13.63 -4.72
N ARG A 79 -18.27 -14.09 -3.48
CA ARG A 79 -19.25 -13.97 -2.40
C ARG A 79 -19.53 -12.51 -2.07
N TYR A 80 -18.48 -11.70 -1.89
CA TYR A 80 -18.61 -10.28 -1.61
C TYR A 80 -19.41 -9.53 -2.69
N LYS A 81 -19.14 -9.78 -3.97
CA LYS A 81 -19.91 -9.18 -5.07
C LYS A 81 -21.40 -9.50 -5.02
N LYS A 82 -21.74 -10.78 -4.75
CA LYS A 82 -23.13 -11.20 -4.64
C LYS A 82 -23.81 -10.50 -3.46
N ASN A 83 -23.20 -10.59 -2.28
CA ASN A 83 -23.72 -9.99 -1.06
C ASN A 83 -23.86 -8.47 -1.19
N PHE A 84 -22.90 -7.80 -1.82
CA PHE A 84 -22.95 -6.36 -2.06
C PHE A 84 -24.17 -5.94 -2.87
N ILE A 85 -24.52 -6.66 -3.96
CA ILE A 85 -25.70 -6.33 -4.76
C ILE A 85 -26.96 -6.47 -3.91
N GLU A 86 -27.11 -7.59 -3.21
CA GLU A 86 -28.26 -7.84 -2.32
C GLU A 86 -28.37 -6.78 -1.21
N ASN A 87 -27.24 -6.42 -0.60
CA ASN A 87 -27.16 -5.44 0.47
C ASN A 87 -27.47 -4.01 0.00
N ILE A 88 -26.95 -3.60 -1.15
CA ILE A 88 -27.22 -2.28 -1.73
C ILE A 88 -28.69 -2.16 -2.13
N ASP A 89 -29.27 -3.21 -2.72
CA ASP A 89 -30.69 -3.22 -3.07
C ASP A 89 -31.57 -3.03 -1.82
N ILE A 90 -31.21 -3.64 -0.68
CA ILE A 90 -31.93 -3.44 0.59
C ILE A 90 -31.81 -1.98 1.05
N LEU A 91 -30.61 -1.42 1.06
CA LEU A 91 -30.35 -0.08 1.59
C LEU A 91 -30.92 1.04 0.70
N GLU A 92 -30.80 0.96 -0.62
CA GLU A 92 -31.30 1.98 -1.55
C GLU A 92 -32.84 2.03 -1.62
N ASN A 93 -33.53 0.93 -1.28
CA ASN A 93 -35.00 0.88 -1.23
C ASN A 93 -35.59 1.54 0.03
N GLU A 94 -34.77 1.79 1.05
CA GLU A 94 -35.19 2.56 2.21
C GLU A 94 -35.09 4.04 1.87
N ASN A 95 -36.23 4.73 1.82
CA ASN A 95 -36.32 6.15 1.46
C ASN A 95 -35.71 7.03 2.59
N ASN A 96 -34.37 7.05 2.66
CA ASN A 96 -33.61 7.46 3.83
C ASN A 96 -32.63 8.60 3.43
N ASP A 97 -32.94 9.83 3.84
CA ASP A 97 -32.09 11.01 3.62
C ASP A 97 -31.43 11.39 4.95
N SER A 98 -30.46 10.58 5.39
CA SER A 98 -29.69 10.80 6.63
C SER A 98 -28.19 10.86 6.36
N PRO A 99 -27.40 11.54 7.21
CA PRO A 99 -25.95 11.54 7.08
C PRO A 99 -25.36 10.13 7.21
N GLU A 100 -25.94 9.29 8.09
CA GLU A 100 -25.54 7.90 8.28
C GLU A 100 -25.75 7.09 7.00
N TYR A 101 -26.93 7.19 6.38
CA TYR A 101 -27.23 6.54 5.10
C TYR A 101 -26.25 6.96 4.00
N PHE A 102 -26.08 8.27 3.78
CA PHE A 102 -25.16 8.76 2.75
C PHE A 102 -23.74 8.27 3.00
N SER A 103 -23.27 8.29 4.24
CA SER A 103 -21.92 7.84 4.57
C SER A 103 -21.74 6.34 4.31
N THR A 104 -22.68 5.51 4.77
CA THR A 104 -22.65 4.05 4.61
C THR A 104 -22.71 3.63 3.14
N ILE A 105 -23.68 4.15 2.37
CA ILE A 105 -23.83 3.75 0.98
C ILE A 105 -22.63 4.20 0.13
N THR A 106 -22.15 5.42 0.36
CA THR A 106 -20.95 5.94 -0.32
C THR A 106 -19.75 5.05 -0.07
N GLU A 107 -19.56 4.65 1.18
CA GLU A 107 -18.44 3.80 1.54
C GLU A 107 -18.54 2.38 0.98
N MET A 108 -19.71 1.76 1.01
CA MET A 108 -19.87 0.42 0.45
C MET A 108 -19.51 0.41 -1.05
N TYR A 109 -19.94 1.42 -1.81
CA TYR A 109 -19.51 1.59 -3.20
C TYR A 109 -18.00 1.83 -3.32
N PHE A 110 -17.40 2.57 -2.40
CA PHE A 110 -15.95 2.78 -2.37
C PHE A 110 -15.20 1.47 -2.13
N GLN A 111 -15.59 0.70 -1.12
CA GLN A 111 -15.03 -0.60 -0.78
C GLN A 111 -15.14 -1.58 -1.96
N MET A 112 -16.30 -1.61 -2.64
CA MET A 112 -16.49 -2.41 -3.84
C MET A 112 -15.59 -1.94 -4.99
N SER A 113 -15.48 -0.63 -5.22
CA SER A 113 -14.59 -0.05 -6.22
C SER A 113 -13.15 -0.48 -6.02
N VAL A 114 -12.63 -0.32 -4.80
CA VAL A 114 -11.26 -0.71 -4.44
C VAL A 114 -11.06 -2.21 -4.61
N SER A 115 -12.04 -3.04 -4.20
CA SER A 115 -12.02 -4.49 -4.41
C SER A 115 -12.00 -4.85 -5.90
N ASN A 116 -12.77 -4.17 -6.75
CA ASN A 116 -12.75 -4.41 -8.18
C ASN A 116 -11.39 -4.11 -8.79
N PHE A 117 -10.76 -2.98 -8.45
CA PHE A 117 -9.41 -2.66 -8.92
C PHE A 117 -8.39 -3.69 -8.43
N LYS A 118 -8.43 -4.03 -7.14
CA LYS A 118 -7.54 -5.01 -6.51
C LYS A 118 -7.63 -6.39 -7.17
N MET A 119 -8.82 -6.75 -7.67
CA MET A 119 -9.10 -8.03 -8.32
C MET A 119 -9.02 -8.00 -9.86
N GLY A 120 -8.73 -6.86 -10.47
CA GLY A 120 -8.56 -6.74 -11.93
C GLY A 120 -9.79 -6.42 -12.75
N GLU A 121 -10.92 -6.13 -12.10
CA GLU A 121 -12.13 -5.69 -12.78
C GLU A 121 -12.14 -4.16 -12.96
N THR A 122 -11.13 -3.61 -13.65
CA THR A 122 -10.88 -2.16 -13.81
C THR A 122 -12.11 -1.35 -14.21
N TYR A 123 -12.89 -1.81 -15.20
CA TYR A 123 -14.09 -1.11 -15.65
C TYR A 123 -15.17 -1.03 -14.54
N LYS A 124 -15.38 -2.13 -13.80
CA LYS A 124 -16.34 -2.15 -12.68
C LYS A 124 -15.83 -1.29 -11.53
N GLY A 125 -14.52 -1.32 -11.27
CA GLY A 125 -13.86 -0.44 -10.31
C GLY A 125 -14.09 1.02 -10.60
N ALA A 126 -13.91 1.43 -11.86
CA ALA A 126 -14.17 2.80 -12.32
C ALA A 126 -15.65 3.18 -12.20
N LEU A 127 -16.59 2.28 -12.55
CA LEU A 127 -18.02 2.56 -12.43
C LEU A 127 -18.43 2.79 -10.95
N ASN A 128 -17.98 1.92 -10.05
CA ASN A 128 -18.24 2.07 -8.61
C ASN A 128 -17.51 3.28 -8.02
N PHE A 129 -16.32 3.61 -8.53
CA PHE A 129 -15.59 4.82 -8.13
C PHE A 129 -16.36 6.09 -8.52
N TYR A 130 -16.90 6.12 -9.76
CA TYR A 130 -17.75 7.21 -10.23
C TYR A 130 -19.04 7.34 -9.38
N LYS A 131 -19.74 6.23 -9.10
CA LYS A 131 -20.93 6.24 -8.23
C LYS A 131 -20.59 6.75 -6.82
N THR A 132 -19.48 6.30 -6.25
CA THR A 132 -18.95 6.79 -4.96
C THR A 132 -18.76 8.30 -5.02
N TYR A 133 -18.07 8.83 -6.02
CA TYR A 133 -17.84 10.26 -6.16
C TYR A 133 -19.15 11.07 -6.24
N ARG A 134 -20.14 10.58 -7.00
CA ARG A 134 -21.45 11.23 -7.12
C ARG A 134 -22.20 11.28 -5.78
N LEU A 135 -22.24 10.15 -5.06
CA LEU A 135 -22.86 10.07 -3.74
C LEU A 135 -22.15 10.96 -2.73
N LEU A 136 -20.82 10.99 -2.80
CA LEU A 136 -19.96 11.79 -1.94
C LEU A 136 -20.18 13.29 -2.11
N LEU A 137 -20.27 13.78 -3.36
CA LEU A 137 -20.60 15.18 -3.63
C LEU A 137 -21.99 15.56 -3.10
N GLN A 138 -22.99 14.70 -3.34
CA GLN A 138 -24.35 14.93 -2.82
C GLN A 138 -24.36 14.96 -1.29
N GLY A 139 -23.69 13.99 -0.66
CA GLY A 139 -23.57 13.87 0.78
C GLY A 139 -22.86 15.06 1.41
N ILE A 140 -21.75 15.54 0.83
CA ILE A 140 -21.01 16.70 1.38
C ILE A 140 -21.79 18.00 1.24
N VAL A 141 -22.56 18.18 0.16
CA VAL A 141 -23.43 19.36 0.01
C VAL A 141 -24.53 19.36 1.09
N LYS A 142 -25.14 18.21 1.37
CA LYS A 142 -26.20 18.08 2.38
C LYS A 142 -25.67 18.08 3.82
N TYR A 143 -24.55 17.40 4.04
CA TYR A 143 -23.97 17.10 5.35
C TYR A 143 -22.48 17.49 5.41
N PRO A 144 -22.15 18.79 5.26
CA PRO A 144 -20.76 19.26 5.09
C PRO A 144 -19.84 19.03 6.30
N LYS A 145 -20.39 18.65 7.45
CA LYS A 145 -19.66 18.35 8.68
C LYS A 145 -19.62 16.86 9.02
N ASN A 146 -20.20 15.99 8.20
CA ASN A 146 -20.16 14.56 8.45
C ASN A 146 -18.72 14.03 8.25
N GLU A 147 -18.11 13.57 9.32
CA GLU A 147 -16.69 13.17 9.34
C GLU A 147 -16.42 12.03 8.36
N ASN A 148 -17.32 11.05 8.28
CA ASN A 148 -17.19 9.90 7.40
C ASN A 148 -17.18 10.28 5.91
N LEU A 149 -18.06 11.19 5.49
CA LEU A 149 -18.06 11.71 4.14
C LEU A 149 -16.80 12.55 3.87
N LEU A 150 -16.41 13.43 4.78
CA LEU A 150 -15.18 14.23 4.63
C LEU A 150 -13.93 13.36 4.50
N LYS A 151 -13.92 12.23 5.21
CA LYS A 151 -12.86 11.24 5.21
C LYS A 151 -12.76 10.47 3.89
N ILE A 152 -13.87 9.95 3.36
CA ILE A 152 -13.87 9.35 2.02
C ILE A 152 -13.40 10.39 1.00
N PHE A 153 -13.82 11.65 1.14
CA PHE A 153 -13.37 12.72 0.25
C PHE A 153 -11.89 13.04 0.36
N ALA A 154 -11.32 12.99 1.57
CA ALA A 154 -9.87 13.05 1.75
C ALA A 154 -9.18 11.92 0.97
N PHE A 155 -9.67 10.68 1.05
CA PHE A 155 -9.16 9.56 0.24
C PHE A 155 -9.21 9.83 -1.25
N PHE A 156 -10.35 10.29 -1.76
CA PHE A 156 -10.49 10.64 -3.18
C PHE A 156 -9.47 11.70 -3.58
N LYS A 157 -9.26 12.72 -2.74
CA LYS A 157 -8.28 13.77 -3.00
C LYS A 157 -6.84 13.26 -3.02
N ILE A 158 -6.48 12.32 -2.15
CA ILE A 158 -5.17 11.64 -2.19
C ILE A 158 -5.03 10.86 -3.50
N LEU A 159 -6.04 10.06 -3.84
CA LEU A 159 -6.01 9.20 -5.02
C LEU A 159 -5.95 10.01 -6.32
N PHE A 160 -6.69 11.11 -6.42
CA PHE A 160 -6.62 12.01 -7.59
C PHE A 160 -5.23 12.65 -7.75
N GLY A 161 -4.48 12.80 -6.65
CA GLY A 161 -3.11 13.29 -6.65
C GLY A 161 -2.10 12.29 -7.20
N SER A 162 -2.45 11.00 -7.26
CA SER A 162 -1.52 9.90 -7.54
C SER A 162 -2.09 8.86 -8.50
N VAL A 163 -3.03 9.27 -9.38
CA VAL A 163 -3.68 8.36 -10.34
C VAL A 163 -2.62 7.84 -11.30
N PRO A 164 -2.40 6.50 -11.39
CA PRO A 164 -1.52 5.93 -12.41
C PRO A 164 -1.98 6.30 -13.82
N ASP A 165 -1.04 6.43 -14.75
CA ASP A 165 -1.32 6.80 -16.15
C ASP A 165 -2.40 5.90 -16.80
N GLU A 166 -2.39 4.61 -16.45
CA GLU A 166 -3.38 3.61 -16.91
C GLU A 166 -4.83 3.90 -16.48
N TYR A 167 -5.04 4.81 -15.52
CA TYR A 167 -6.36 5.20 -15.00
C TYR A 167 -6.69 6.68 -15.22
N ILE A 168 -5.87 7.43 -15.97
CA ILE A 168 -6.15 8.86 -16.27
C ILE A 168 -7.52 9.02 -16.95
N TRP A 169 -7.96 8.09 -17.80
CA TRP A 169 -9.27 8.12 -18.44
C TRP A 169 -10.45 8.20 -17.45
N ILE A 170 -10.27 7.77 -16.19
CA ILE A 170 -11.27 7.89 -15.13
C ILE A 170 -11.52 9.36 -14.79
N THR A 171 -10.51 10.25 -14.92
CA THR A 171 -10.70 11.69 -14.69
C THR A 171 -11.64 12.31 -15.73
N ASP A 172 -11.63 11.78 -16.96
CA ASP A 172 -12.54 12.21 -18.02
C ASP A 172 -13.99 11.77 -17.73
N LEU A 173 -14.20 10.56 -17.22
CA LEU A 173 -15.53 10.10 -16.77
C LEU A 173 -16.14 10.98 -15.68
N ILE A 174 -15.30 11.51 -14.79
CA ILE A 174 -15.74 12.27 -13.62
C ILE A 174 -15.81 13.78 -13.93
N GLY A 175 -15.21 14.23 -15.04
CA GLY A 175 -15.21 15.64 -15.46
C GLY A 175 -14.39 16.55 -14.55
N ILE A 176 -13.40 15.99 -13.84
CA ILE A 176 -12.49 16.75 -12.97
C ILE A 176 -11.11 16.78 -13.62
N LYS A 177 -10.59 17.97 -13.89
CA LYS A 177 -9.15 18.15 -14.10
C LYS A 177 -8.51 18.18 -12.72
N GLY A 178 -7.84 17.10 -12.34
CA GLY A 178 -7.22 16.98 -11.02
C GLY A 178 -6.17 18.06 -10.80
N ASP A 179 -6.31 18.84 -9.73
CA ASP A 179 -5.21 19.65 -9.19
C ASP A 179 -4.77 19.00 -7.88
N ILE A 180 -3.57 18.41 -7.92
CA ILE A 180 -2.92 17.68 -6.81
C ILE A 180 -2.79 18.59 -5.58
N ASN A 181 -2.47 19.87 -5.79
CA ASN A 181 -2.27 20.85 -4.72
C ASN A 181 -3.58 21.11 -3.94
N SER A 182 -4.72 21.13 -4.63
CA SER A 182 -6.05 21.28 -3.99
C SER A 182 -6.43 20.12 -3.05
N GLY A 183 -5.87 18.93 -3.28
CA GLY A 183 -6.14 17.75 -2.46
C GLY A 183 -5.43 17.80 -1.11
N LEU A 184 -4.18 18.22 -1.12
CA LEU A 184 -3.34 18.39 0.06
C LEU A 184 -3.86 19.49 0.99
N ASP A 185 -4.25 20.64 0.43
CA ASP A 185 -4.84 21.73 1.21
C ASP A 185 -6.17 21.31 1.86
N PHE A 186 -6.99 20.50 1.18
CA PHE A 186 -8.23 19.99 1.76
C PHE A 186 -7.95 19.07 2.96
N ILE A 187 -6.96 18.18 2.83
CA ILE A 187 -6.60 17.25 3.90
C ILE A 187 -6.10 18.01 5.14
N ASN A 188 -5.18 18.96 4.96
CA ASN A 188 -4.56 19.70 6.05
C ASN A 188 -5.51 20.74 6.69
N TYR A 189 -6.19 21.55 5.88
CA TYR A 189 -6.94 22.69 6.40
C TYR A 189 -8.41 22.40 6.68
N LYS A 190 -8.97 21.36 6.05
CA LYS A 190 -10.35 20.92 6.33
C LYS A 190 -10.36 19.62 7.10
N TYR A 191 -9.91 18.51 6.52
CA TYR A 191 -10.16 17.20 7.14
C TYR A 191 -9.47 17.05 8.50
N PHE A 192 -8.14 17.21 8.57
CA PHE A 192 -7.39 17.05 9.82
C PHE A 192 -7.70 18.12 10.88
N LYS A 193 -8.16 19.31 10.46
CA LYS A 193 -8.54 20.39 11.39
C LYS A 193 -9.96 20.24 11.95
N TYR A 194 -10.91 19.70 11.17
CA TYR A 194 -12.29 19.47 11.62
C TYR A 194 -12.44 18.18 12.43
N CYS A 195 -11.55 17.22 12.19
CA CYS A 195 -11.38 16.02 12.99
C CYS A 195 -10.87 16.39 14.40
N ASN A 196 -11.76 16.39 15.40
CA ASN A 196 -11.44 16.66 16.81
C ASN A 196 -10.33 15.73 17.37
N GLU A 197 -9.73 16.07 18.51
CA GLU A 197 -8.74 15.23 19.24
C GLU A 197 -9.17 13.76 19.47
N THR A 198 -10.46 13.47 19.42
CA THR A 198 -11.03 12.11 19.48
C THR A 198 -10.82 11.31 18.19
N SER A 199 -10.90 11.96 17.03
CA SER A 199 -10.71 11.34 15.70
C SER A 199 -9.23 11.13 15.35
N GLU A 200 -8.30 11.91 15.94
CA GLU A 200 -6.87 11.60 15.90
C GLU A 200 -6.54 10.23 16.52
N LYS A 201 -7.45 9.68 17.34
CA LYS A 201 -7.32 8.36 17.95
C LYS A 201 -7.92 7.24 17.08
N SER A 202 -8.61 7.55 15.98
CA SER A 202 -9.19 6.50 15.13
C SER A 202 -8.09 5.81 14.32
N ILE A 203 -8.24 4.50 14.18
CA ILE A 203 -7.27 3.67 13.48
C ILE A 203 -7.13 4.06 12.02
N GLU A 204 -8.24 4.39 11.41
CA GLU A 204 -8.39 4.76 10.01
C GLU A 204 -7.72 6.09 9.71
N TYR A 205 -7.88 7.07 10.60
CA TYR A 205 -7.25 8.36 10.47
C TYR A 205 -5.73 8.21 10.51
N SER A 206 -5.25 7.32 11.37
CA SER A 206 -3.84 6.97 11.46
C SER A 206 -3.34 6.27 10.19
N ILE A 207 -4.13 5.35 9.61
CA ILE A 207 -3.83 4.70 8.33
C ILE A 207 -3.85 5.71 7.17
N LEU A 208 -4.84 6.61 7.11
CA LEU A 208 -4.94 7.68 6.12
C LEU A 208 -3.72 8.61 6.19
N LYS A 209 -3.27 8.97 7.39
CA LYS A 209 -2.02 9.73 7.59
C LYS A 209 -0.81 8.98 7.04
N ILE A 210 -0.71 7.67 7.27
CA ILE A 210 0.36 6.85 6.69
C ILE A 210 0.29 6.87 5.16
N ILE A 211 -0.90 6.69 4.57
CA ILE A 211 -1.10 6.71 3.11
C ILE A 211 -0.74 8.07 2.50
N ALA A 212 -1.19 9.15 3.13
CA ALA A 212 -0.84 10.50 2.70
C ALA A 212 0.69 10.70 2.74
N ASN A 213 1.36 10.32 3.83
CA ASN A 213 2.81 10.43 3.94
C ASN A 213 3.58 9.50 2.99
N ASP A 214 2.98 8.39 2.55
CA ASP A 214 3.62 7.49 1.57
C ASP A 214 3.51 8.02 0.14
N ILE A 215 2.43 8.76 -0.14
CA ILE A 215 2.14 9.33 -1.47
C ILE A 215 2.79 10.71 -1.63
N PHE A 216 2.81 11.53 -0.59
CA PHE A 216 3.32 12.90 -0.57
C PHE A 216 4.66 13.00 0.19
N SER A 217 5.55 13.91 -0.22
CA SER A 217 6.96 14.00 0.24
C SER A 217 7.15 14.28 1.74
N GLU A 218 8.37 14.00 2.26
CA GLU A 218 8.76 14.20 3.68
C GLU A 218 8.54 15.62 4.23
N GLU A 219 8.48 16.67 3.41
CA GLU A 219 8.16 18.04 3.89
C GLU A 219 6.78 18.11 4.58
N TYR A 220 5.85 17.21 4.21
CA TYR A 220 4.56 17.05 4.88
C TYR A 220 4.66 16.29 6.23
N SER A 221 5.72 15.52 6.43
CA SER A 221 5.87 14.58 7.57
C SER A 221 6.36 15.23 8.87
N ASN A 222 7.06 16.37 8.79
CA ASN A 222 7.69 17.00 9.95
C ASN A 222 6.69 17.53 11.01
N ASN A 223 5.40 17.65 10.69
CA ASN A 223 4.37 18.13 11.60
C ASN A 223 3.43 17.04 12.15
N ILE A 224 3.62 15.76 11.78
CA ILE A 224 2.68 14.69 12.13
C ILE A 224 3.44 13.54 12.79
N SER A 225 3.51 13.53 14.13
CA SER A 225 4.03 12.39 14.86
C SER A 225 3.13 11.16 14.63
N LEU A 226 3.61 10.15 13.91
CA LEU A 226 2.97 8.84 13.86
C LEU A 226 3.11 8.20 15.25
N LYS A 227 2.08 8.31 16.09
CA LYS A 227 2.10 7.68 17.42
C LYS A 227 2.09 6.16 17.25
N THR A 228 3.14 5.50 17.71
CA THR A 228 3.32 4.04 17.66
C THR A 228 2.35 3.28 18.58
N ASN A 229 1.54 3.97 19.38
CA ASN A 229 0.57 3.37 20.30
C ASN A 229 -0.52 2.53 19.59
N ASN A 230 -0.72 2.71 18.29
CA ASN A 230 -1.70 1.95 17.50
C ASN A 230 -1.14 0.65 16.89
N LEU A 231 0.12 0.31 17.15
CA LEU A 231 0.75 -0.90 16.61
C LEU A 231 0.03 -2.19 17.01
N GLU A 232 -0.78 -2.19 18.09
CA GLU A 232 -1.55 -3.38 18.47
C GLU A 232 -2.67 -3.72 17.49
N ASN A 233 -3.21 -2.74 16.78
CA ASN A 233 -4.23 -3.01 15.80
C ASN A 233 -3.59 -3.56 14.50
N PRO A 234 -4.07 -4.71 13.97
CA PRO A 234 -3.43 -5.37 12.85
C PRO A 234 -3.42 -4.55 11.55
N LEU A 235 -4.47 -3.75 11.32
CA LEU A 235 -4.61 -2.95 10.09
C LEU A 235 -3.64 -1.77 10.08
N PHE A 236 -3.48 -1.07 11.21
CA PHE A 236 -2.44 -0.05 11.31
C PHE A 236 -1.04 -0.63 11.30
N ARG A 237 -0.83 -1.75 11.99
CA ARG A 237 0.47 -2.44 12.05
C ARG A 237 0.97 -2.78 10.65
N ILE A 238 0.12 -3.38 9.81
CA ILE A 238 0.51 -3.75 8.44
C ILE A 238 0.74 -2.52 7.55
N SER A 239 -0.12 -1.50 7.63
CA SER A 239 0.08 -0.24 6.90
C SER A 239 1.39 0.46 7.28
N TYR A 240 1.72 0.48 8.58
CA TYR A 240 2.94 1.10 9.07
C TYR A 240 4.19 0.31 8.65
N ILE A 241 4.16 -1.02 8.67
CA ILE A 241 5.25 -1.86 8.17
C ILE A 241 5.52 -1.56 6.69
N ILE A 242 4.48 -1.51 5.85
CA ILE A 242 4.64 -1.21 4.42
C ILE A 242 5.27 0.18 4.24
N TYR A 243 4.76 1.18 4.96
CA TYR A 243 5.27 2.55 4.91
C TYR A 243 6.75 2.63 5.27
N VAL A 244 7.19 2.03 6.38
CA VAL A 244 8.60 2.10 6.77
C VAL A 244 9.49 1.31 5.80
N ILE A 245 9.00 0.23 5.19
CA ILE A 245 9.72 -0.49 4.13
C ILE A 245 9.90 0.41 2.90
N HIS A 246 8.85 1.10 2.45
CA HIS A 246 8.92 2.03 1.30
C HIS A 246 9.94 3.17 1.52
N HIS A 247 10.18 3.54 2.77
CA HIS A 247 11.13 4.60 3.16
C HIS A 247 12.50 4.05 3.58
N GLY A 248 12.84 2.81 3.22
CA GLY A 248 14.15 2.21 3.54
C GLY A 248 14.37 1.95 5.04
N LYS A 249 13.35 2.10 5.90
CA LYS A 249 13.44 1.88 7.35
C LYS A 249 13.13 0.41 7.69
N SER A 250 13.75 -0.53 6.97
CA SER A 250 13.45 -1.97 7.10
C SER A 250 13.85 -2.57 8.45
N ASN A 251 14.79 -1.95 9.17
CA ASN A 251 15.11 -2.32 10.56
C ASN A 251 13.90 -2.13 11.50
N ILE A 252 13.13 -1.06 11.32
CA ILE A 252 11.92 -0.79 12.10
C ILE A 252 10.86 -1.86 11.79
N ALA A 253 10.64 -2.16 10.51
CA ALA A 253 9.74 -3.25 10.12
C ALA A 253 10.16 -4.60 10.71
N LEU A 254 11.46 -4.92 10.69
CA LEU A 254 11.97 -6.16 11.28
C LEU A 254 11.68 -6.24 12.78
N GLU A 255 11.89 -5.16 13.54
CA GLU A 255 11.57 -5.13 14.97
C GLU A 255 10.08 -5.36 15.26
N ILE A 256 9.20 -4.76 14.45
CA ILE A 256 7.74 -4.91 14.60
C ILE A 256 7.33 -6.35 14.29
N THR A 257 7.78 -6.87 13.14
CA THR A 257 7.43 -8.23 12.68
C THR A 257 7.97 -9.33 13.58
N GLN A 258 9.13 -9.14 14.21
CA GLN A 258 9.69 -10.13 15.14
C GLN A 258 8.99 -10.17 16.51
N LYS A 259 8.49 -9.03 16.98
CA LYS A 259 7.81 -8.93 18.29
C LYS A 259 6.35 -9.36 18.21
N PHE A 260 5.75 -9.28 17.02
CA PHE A 260 4.33 -9.57 16.85
C PHE A 260 4.08 -11.05 16.58
N LYS A 261 3.03 -11.57 17.22
CA LYS A 261 2.40 -12.83 16.85
C LYS A 261 0.91 -12.55 16.68
N GLN A 262 0.35 -12.95 15.55
CA GLN A 262 -1.08 -12.83 15.30
C GLN A 262 -1.86 -13.66 16.33
N ASP A 263 -2.88 -13.05 16.93
CA ASP A 263 -3.80 -13.73 17.84
C ASP A 263 -4.61 -14.78 17.07
N SER A 264 -4.90 -15.93 17.67
CA SER A 264 -5.62 -17.03 17.02
C SER A 264 -7.04 -16.66 16.59
N ASP A 265 -7.61 -15.67 17.26
CA ASP A 265 -8.97 -15.20 17.00
C ASP A 265 -9.02 -14.12 15.89
N GLU A 266 -7.87 -13.63 15.45
CA GLU A 266 -7.77 -12.70 14.32
C GLU A 266 -7.83 -13.42 12.98
N TYR A 267 -8.44 -12.77 12.00
CA TYR A 267 -8.43 -13.26 10.63
C TYR A 267 -6.99 -13.27 10.08
N LYS A 268 -6.53 -14.46 9.67
CA LYS A 268 -5.16 -14.67 9.18
C LYS A 268 -4.83 -13.75 8.00
N ILE A 269 -3.70 -13.05 8.10
CA ILE A 269 -3.14 -12.23 7.01
C ILE A 269 -1.85 -12.88 6.51
N ASP A 270 -1.96 -13.65 5.42
CA ASP A 270 -0.80 -14.34 4.84
C ASP A 270 0.29 -13.35 4.38
N TYR A 271 -0.08 -12.12 4.01
CA TYR A 271 0.85 -11.08 3.56
C TYR A 271 1.90 -10.68 4.60
N PHE A 272 1.71 -10.97 5.89
CA PHE A 272 2.75 -10.74 6.90
C PHE A 272 4.01 -11.57 6.65
N ASP A 273 3.87 -12.83 6.26
CA ASP A 273 5.01 -13.71 5.94
C ASP A 273 5.80 -13.14 4.75
N TYR A 274 5.10 -12.60 3.75
CA TYR A 274 5.76 -11.89 2.65
C TYR A 274 6.58 -10.71 3.16
N LEU A 275 5.99 -9.81 3.94
CA LEU A 275 6.68 -8.62 4.45
C LEU A 275 7.89 -8.99 5.33
N GLN A 276 7.74 -9.98 6.20
CA GLN A 276 8.82 -10.47 7.06
C GLN A 276 9.97 -11.08 6.24
N GLY A 277 9.64 -11.91 5.25
CA GLY A 277 10.62 -12.49 4.34
C GLY A 277 11.38 -11.43 3.53
N ILE A 278 10.69 -10.38 3.07
CA ILE A 278 11.30 -9.25 2.35
C ILE A 278 12.32 -8.51 3.23
N VAL A 279 11.95 -8.12 4.45
CA VAL A 279 12.87 -7.33 5.31
C VAL A 279 14.08 -8.13 5.77
N LEU A 280 13.92 -9.45 5.96
CA LEU A 280 15.03 -10.36 6.19
C LEU A 280 15.93 -10.47 4.96
N LEU A 281 15.35 -10.60 3.76
CA LEU A 281 16.11 -10.67 2.52
C LEU A 281 16.91 -9.38 2.26
N TYR A 282 16.33 -8.22 2.52
CA TYR A 282 17.02 -6.93 2.41
C TYR A 282 18.24 -6.81 3.34
N LYS A 283 18.23 -7.52 4.47
CA LYS A 283 19.37 -7.60 5.39
C LYS A 283 20.35 -8.72 5.02
N LEU A 284 20.08 -9.49 3.97
CA LEU A 284 20.79 -10.70 3.58
C LEU A 284 20.74 -11.79 4.67
N ASP A 285 19.64 -11.88 5.40
CA ASP A 285 19.44 -12.88 6.45
C ASP A 285 19.07 -14.25 5.84
N SER A 286 19.69 -15.33 6.33
CA SER A 286 19.47 -16.69 5.84
C SER A 286 18.11 -17.28 6.21
N ASN A 287 17.32 -16.61 7.05
CA ASN A 287 15.96 -17.06 7.39
C ASN A 287 14.89 -16.47 6.46
N ALA A 288 15.27 -15.62 5.50
CA ALA A 288 14.33 -14.96 4.60
C ALA A 288 13.46 -15.94 3.80
N ASN A 289 14.03 -17.07 3.37
CA ASN A 289 13.29 -18.07 2.60
C ASN A 289 12.15 -18.69 3.38
N ILE A 290 12.30 -18.91 4.68
CA ILE A 290 11.29 -19.57 5.52
C ILE A 290 9.94 -18.84 5.38
N TYR A 291 9.96 -17.52 5.52
CA TYR A 291 8.75 -16.70 5.44
C TYR A 291 8.26 -16.53 4.00
N LEU A 292 9.16 -16.33 3.03
CA LEU A 292 8.76 -16.22 1.62
C LEU A 292 8.16 -17.52 1.07
N GLU A 293 8.68 -18.69 1.48
CA GLU A 293 8.14 -20.02 1.13
C GLU A 293 6.79 -20.24 1.80
N ASN A 294 6.66 -19.92 3.09
CA ASN A 294 5.38 -19.99 3.81
C ASN A 294 4.30 -19.14 3.11
N PHE A 295 4.64 -17.91 2.71
CA PHE A 295 3.73 -17.07 1.94
C PHE A 295 3.36 -17.72 0.60
N ALA A 296 4.35 -18.16 -0.18
CA ALA A 296 4.13 -18.75 -1.50
C ALA A 296 3.28 -20.04 -1.46
N GLU A 297 3.35 -20.80 -0.36
CA GLU A 297 2.56 -22.02 -0.17
C GLU A 297 1.15 -21.74 0.37
N SER A 298 1.04 -20.85 1.36
CA SER A 298 -0.22 -20.59 2.08
C SER A 298 -1.14 -19.60 1.36
N PHE A 299 -0.57 -18.59 0.70
CA PHE A 299 -1.33 -17.53 0.05
C PHE A 299 -2.11 -18.07 -1.16
N LYS A 300 -3.44 -17.94 -1.11
CA LYS A 300 -4.36 -18.34 -2.19
C LYS A 300 -4.93 -17.15 -2.96
N GLY A 301 -4.35 -15.97 -2.76
CA GLY A 301 -4.70 -14.75 -3.47
C GLY A 301 -4.03 -14.65 -4.85
N ARG A 302 -4.06 -13.45 -5.43
CA ARG A 302 -3.68 -13.22 -6.84
C ARG A 302 -2.36 -12.49 -7.00
N ASN A 303 -2.11 -11.50 -6.16
CA ASN A 303 -0.98 -10.59 -6.28
C ASN A 303 0.22 -11.06 -5.45
N PHE A 304 1.40 -10.52 -5.73
CA PHE A 304 2.67 -10.76 -5.02
C PHE A 304 3.26 -12.16 -5.11
N LEU A 305 2.58 -13.17 -5.67
CA LEU A 305 3.17 -14.50 -5.85
C LEU A 305 4.40 -14.48 -6.77
N LYS A 306 4.36 -13.72 -7.87
CA LYS A 306 5.53 -13.62 -8.76
C LYS A 306 6.64 -12.84 -8.09
N SER A 307 6.30 -11.79 -7.37
CA SER A 307 7.27 -11.05 -6.56
C SER A 307 7.92 -11.95 -5.51
N ALA A 308 7.14 -12.79 -4.80
CA ALA A 308 7.67 -13.74 -3.82
C ALA A 308 8.61 -14.76 -4.47
N TYR A 309 8.24 -15.34 -5.62
CA TYR A 309 9.13 -16.23 -6.36
C TYR A 309 10.39 -15.53 -6.86
N GLN A 310 10.31 -14.26 -7.27
CA GLN A 310 11.50 -13.48 -7.62
C GLN A 310 12.43 -13.31 -6.42
N LYS A 311 11.86 -13.01 -5.25
CA LYS A 311 12.64 -12.81 -4.03
C LYS A 311 13.25 -14.12 -3.53
N LEU A 312 12.55 -15.23 -3.71
CA LEU A 312 13.08 -16.57 -3.49
C LEU A 312 14.20 -16.93 -4.48
N SER A 313 14.04 -16.60 -5.77
CA SER A 313 15.12 -16.83 -6.73
C SER A 313 16.36 -16.02 -6.33
N TRP A 314 16.21 -14.73 -6.00
CA TRP A 314 17.30 -13.91 -5.49
C TRP A 314 17.97 -14.51 -4.25
N TYR A 315 17.18 -14.94 -3.26
CA TYR A 315 17.67 -15.63 -2.08
C TYR A 315 18.54 -16.83 -2.45
N TYR A 316 18.02 -17.73 -3.29
CA TYR A 316 18.74 -18.94 -3.64
C TYR A 316 19.97 -18.68 -4.50
N LEU A 317 19.98 -17.61 -5.30
CA LEU A 317 21.17 -17.15 -6.01
C LEU A 317 22.25 -16.65 -5.04
N ILE A 318 21.91 -15.78 -4.08
CA ILE A 318 22.91 -15.22 -3.14
C ILE A 318 23.48 -16.26 -2.17
N PHE A 319 22.73 -17.33 -1.88
CA PHE A 319 23.15 -18.47 -1.05
C PHE A 319 23.59 -19.70 -1.88
N ASN A 320 23.91 -19.49 -3.16
CA ASN A 320 24.59 -20.47 -4.04
C ASN A 320 23.83 -21.80 -4.26
N ASN A 321 22.50 -21.75 -4.34
CA ASN A 321 21.65 -22.87 -4.71
C ASN A 321 21.00 -22.62 -6.08
N LEU A 322 21.78 -22.85 -7.14
CA LEU A 322 21.36 -22.59 -8.52
C LEU A 322 20.15 -23.42 -8.96
N LYS A 323 20.01 -24.64 -8.43
CA LYS A 323 18.84 -25.49 -8.73
C LYS A 323 17.55 -24.82 -8.26
N LYS A 324 17.52 -24.35 -7.01
CA LYS A 324 16.35 -23.64 -6.47
C LYS A 324 16.13 -22.30 -7.16
N TYR A 325 17.20 -21.58 -7.50
CA TYR A 325 17.11 -20.37 -8.31
C TYR A 325 16.33 -20.61 -9.62
N ASP A 326 16.73 -21.62 -10.40
CA ASP A 326 16.07 -21.97 -11.66
C ASP A 326 14.63 -22.46 -11.46
N GLU A 327 14.36 -23.21 -10.39
CA GLU A 327 13.00 -23.63 -10.01
C GLU A 327 12.08 -22.41 -9.85
N TYR A 328 12.50 -21.40 -9.07
CA TYR A 328 11.69 -20.20 -8.83
C TYR A 328 11.57 -19.29 -10.05
N LEU A 329 12.62 -19.16 -10.87
CA LEU A 329 12.52 -18.46 -12.16
C LEU A 329 11.44 -19.07 -13.06
N ASN A 330 11.36 -20.40 -13.10
CA ASN A 330 10.33 -21.09 -13.86
C ASN A 330 8.93 -20.88 -13.28
N LEU A 331 8.80 -20.79 -11.94
CA LEU A 331 7.53 -20.50 -11.29
C LEU A 331 7.02 -19.09 -11.63
N ILE A 332 7.88 -18.08 -11.76
CA ILE A 332 7.46 -16.71 -12.14
C ILE A 332 6.79 -16.69 -13.52
N LYS A 333 7.27 -17.50 -14.47
CA LYS A 333 6.69 -17.66 -15.81
C LYS A 333 5.34 -18.38 -15.79
N LYS A 334 5.15 -19.32 -14.85
CA LYS A 334 3.98 -20.21 -14.79
C LYS A 334 2.86 -19.73 -13.85
N SER A 335 3.18 -18.88 -12.90
CA SER A 335 2.27 -18.50 -11.81
C SER A 335 1.64 -17.12 -12.01
N GLY A 336 0.56 -16.86 -11.27
CA GLY A 336 0.07 -15.52 -10.94
C GLY A 336 -0.56 -14.70 -12.08
N PHE A 337 -1.02 -13.51 -11.70
CA PHE A 337 -1.59 -12.50 -12.59
C PHE A 337 -0.57 -11.38 -12.85
N ASN A 338 -0.65 -10.69 -13.98
CA ASN A 338 0.32 -9.62 -14.37
C ASN A 338 -0.22 -8.22 -14.08
N GLN A 339 -0.92 -8.06 -12.95
CA GLN A 339 -1.67 -6.84 -12.72
C GLN A 339 -0.93 -5.87 -11.78
N PHE A 340 -0.26 -6.38 -10.76
CA PHE A 340 0.43 -5.56 -9.77
C PHE A 340 1.86 -5.23 -10.18
N ASP A 341 2.35 -4.02 -9.88
CA ASP A 341 3.68 -3.56 -10.33
C ASP A 341 4.81 -4.51 -9.91
N ALA A 342 4.72 -5.08 -8.71
CA ALA A 342 5.73 -5.99 -8.19
C ALA A 342 5.80 -7.29 -9.01
N ASP A 343 4.66 -7.77 -9.51
CA ASP A 343 4.58 -8.96 -10.36
C ASP A 343 4.95 -8.63 -11.82
N LYS A 344 4.59 -7.44 -12.31
CA LYS A 344 5.06 -6.91 -13.61
C LYS A 344 6.59 -6.79 -13.61
N GLN A 345 7.18 -6.27 -12.53
CA GLN A 345 8.64 -6.15 -12.36
C GLN A 345 9.31 -7.52 -12.34
N ALA A 346 8.74 -8.49 -11.62
CA ALA A 346 9.28 -9.85 -11.57
C ALA A 346 9.37 -10.50 -12.95
N ILE A 347 8.36 -10.30 -13.81
CA ILE A 347 8.40 -10.79 -15.19
C ILE A 347 9.42 -10.02 -16.02
N ASN A 348 9.37 -8.69 -15.95
CA ASN A 348 10.25 -7.83 -16.73
C ASN A 348 11.73 -8.14 -16.49
N GLU A 349 12.08 -8.46 -15.24
CA GLU A 349 13.44 -8.84 -14.88
C GLU A 349 13.86 -10.12 -15.60
N ILE A 350 13.05 -11.17 -15.58
CA ILE A 350 13.40 -12.45 -16.22
C ILE A 350 13.45 -12.34 -17.74
N THR A 351 12.67 -11.44 -18.34
CA THR A 351 12.62 -11.29 -19.80
C THR A 351 13.76 -10.44 -20.34
N HIS A 352 14.28 -9.49 -19.57
CA HIS A 352 15.23 -8.48 -20.08
C HIS A 352 16.57 -8.45 -19.33
N TYR A 353 16.66 -9.05 -18.14
CA TYR A 353 17.83 -8.93 -17.27
C TYR A 353 18.27 -10.31 -16.79
N ASN A 354 19.52 -10.66 -17.09
CA ASN A 354 20.16 -11.78 -16.42
C ASN A 354 20.79 -11.23 -15.13
N THR A 355 20.15 -11.46 -13.99
CA THR A 355 20.70 -11.18 -12.65
C THR A 355 21.87 -12.12 -12.37
N GLU A 356 22.96 -12.00 -13.13
CA GLU A 356 24.12 -12.88 -13.00
C GLU A 356 25.09 -12.39 -11.92
N ASN A 357 25.02 -11.11 -11.55
CA ASN A 357 25.95 -10.54 -10.58
C ASN A 357 25.41 -10.58 -9.14
N ILE A 358 25.96 -11.51 -8.35
CA ILE A 358 25.63 -11.68 -6.93
C ILE A 358 25.97 -10.42 -6.10
N SER A 359 27.10 -9.76 -6.36
CA SER A 359 27.51 -8.56 -5.61
C SER A 359 26.55 -7.38 -5.83
N LEU A 360 26.16 -7.11 -7.08
CA LEU A 360 25.19 -6.06 -7.42
C LEU A 360 23.79 -6.39 -6.88
N LEU A 361 23.41 -7.67 -6.89
CA LEU A 361 22.14 -8.10 -6.28
C LEU A 361 22.16 -7.88 -4.76
N LYS A 362 23.24 -8.25 -4.08
CA LYS A 362 23.41 -7.99 -2.63
C LYS A 362 23.37 -6.49 -2.32
N ALA A 363 24.06 -5.66 -3.11
CA ALA A 363 24.02 -4.21 -2.97
C ALA A 363 22.61 -3.65 -3.18
N ARG A 364 21.85 -4.17 -4.15
CA ARG A 364 20.43 -3.80 -4.39
C ARG A 364 19.58 -4.09 -3.18
N LEU A 365 19.65 -5.32 -2.66
CA LEU A 365 18.88 -5.76 -1.50
C LEU A 365 19.17 -4.90 -0.26
N LEU A 366 20.44 -4.58 -0.04
CA LEU A 366 20.86 -3.71 1.05
C LEU A 366 20.36 -2.28 0.87
N PHE A 367 20.39 -1.73 -0.34
CA PHE A 367 19.83 -0.41 -0.66
C PHE A 367 18.32 -0.36 -0.41
N ASP A 368 17.57 -1.34 -0.92
CA ASP A 368 16.12 -1.44 -0.73
C ASP A 368 15.76 -1.52 0.77
N GLY A 369 16.64 -2.12 1.58
CA GLY A 369 16.51 -2.19 3.03
C GLY A 369 16.96 -0.96 3.82
N GLY A 370 17.52 0.06 3.16
CA GLY A 370 18.16 1.22 3.78
C GLY A 370 19.50 0.93 4.48
N TYR A 371 20.13 -0.21 4.19
CA TYR A 371 21.45 -0.57 4.69
C TYR A 371 22.58 0.03 3.83
N TYR A 372 22.51 1.33 3.55
CA TYR A 372 23.36 2.03 2.57
C TYR A 372 24.85 1.81 2.77
N LYS A 373 25.37 1.93 4.01
CA LYS A 373 26.79 1.70 4.31
C LYS A 373 27.28 0.28 3.95
N LYS A 374 26.42 -0.73 4.14
CA LYS A 374 26.75 -2.11 3.75
C LYS A 374 26.71 -2.28 2.24
N SER A 375 25.79 -1.61 1.57
CA SER A 375 25.73 -1.55 0.10
C SER A 375 26.99 -0.91 -0.46
N ASP A 376 27.41 0.25 0.07
CA ASP A 376 28.65 0.95 -0.32
C ASP A 376 29.87 0.03 -0.18
N SER A 377 30.00 -0.66 0.96
CA SER A 377 31.12 -1.58 1.20
C SER A 377 31.25 -2.67 0.12
N ILE A 378 30.12 -3.18 -0.39
CA ILE A 378 30.13 -4.14 -1.50
C ILE A 378 30.50 -3.45 -2.81
N LEU A 379 29.84 -2.34 -3.14
CA LEU A 379 30.03 -1.62 -4.40
C LEU A 379 31.46 -1.09 -4.58
N GLU A 380 32.05 -0.53 -3.52
CA GLU A 380 33.44 -0.02 -3.53
C GLU A 380 34.45 -1.15 -3.77
N SER A 381 34.21 -2.34 -3.22
CA SER A 381 35.06 -3.51 -3.45
C SER A 381 35.03 -4.01 -4.90
N GLU A 382 33.94 -3.71 -5.61
CA GLU A 382 33.70 -4.12 -7.00
C GLU A 382 34.11 -3.05 -8.03
N LEU A 383 34.38 -1.81 -7.59
CA LEU A 383 34.66 -0.65 -8.47
C LEU A 383 35.81 -0.91 -9.45
N ASN A 384 36.85 -1.62 -8.98
CA ASN A 384 38.05 -1.96 -9.75
C ASN A 384 38.03 -3.41 -10.27
N ASN A 385 36.91 -4.13 -10.13
CA ASN A 385 36.82 -5.50 -10.60
C ASN A 385 36.72 -5.53 -12.13
N THR A 386 37.78 -6.02 -12.78
CA THR A 386 37.86 -6.10 -14.24
C THR A 386 36.77 -6.97 -14.87
N LYS A 387 36.24 -7.94 -14.13
CA LYS A 387 35.10 -8.77 -14.59
C LYS A 387 33.79 -7.97 -14.66
N LEU A 388 33.71 -6.85 -13.95
CA LEU A 388 32.52 -6.00 -13.84
C LEU A 388 32.65 -4.67 -14.57
N LYS A 389 33.60 -4.58 -15.51
CA LYS A 389 33.81 -3.37 -16.30
C LYS A 389 32.52 -2.89 -17.00
N ASN A 390 31.68 -3.81 -17.47
CA ASN A 390 30.40 -3.49 -18.10
C ASN A 390 29.33 -2.98 -17.13
N TYR A 391 29.55 -3.09 -15.82
CA TYR A 391 28.66 -2.62 -14.77
C TYR A 391 29.20 -1.37 -14.06
N HIS A 392 30.31 -0.78 -14.54
CA HIS A 392 30.94 0.36 -13.88
C HIS A 392 29.96 1.52 -13.68
N ASP A 393 29.19 1.84 -14.71
CA ASP A 393 28.18 2.91 -14.68
C ASP A 393 27.08 2.64 -13.65
N GLU A 394 26.63 1.38 -13.57
CA GLU A 394 25.66 0.94 -12.58
C GLU A 394 26.21 1.04 -11.15
N ILE A 395 27.47 0.67 -10.94
CA ILE A 395 28.14 0.77 -9.64
C ILE A 395 28.22 2.23 -9.21
N LEU A 396 28.70 3.12 -10.08
CA LEU A 396 28.76 4.57 -9.80
C LEU A 396 27.38 5.15 -9.50
N TYR A 397 26.37 4.79 -10.30
CA TYR A 397 25.00 5.19 -10.08
C TYR A 397 24.48 4.76 -8.70
N ARG A 398 24.72 3.50 -8.32
CA ARG A 398 24.26 2.95 -7.02
C ARG A 398 24.98 3.60 -5.83
N LEU A 399 26.29 3.88 -5.93
CA LEU A 399 27.03 4.65 -4.93
C LEU A 399 26.47 6.07 -4.75
N ALA A 400 26.13 6.72 -5.88
CA ALA A 400 25.49 8.03 -5.85
C ALA A 400 24.12 7.97 -5.16
N ARG A 401 23.29 6.96 -5.47
CA ARG A 401 21.99 6.74 -4.83
C ARG A 401 22.11 6.44 -3.34
N ASN A 402 23.00 5.55 -2.92
CA ASN A 402 23.27 5.26 -1.51
C ASN A 402 23.62 6.56 -0.75
N SER A 403 24.47 7.39 -1.34
CA SER A 403 24.88 8.68 -0.77
C SER A 403 23.73 9.68 -0.70
N GLN A 404 22.90 9.75 -1.75
CA GLN A 404 21.74 10.64 -1.79
C GLN A 404 20.70 10.28 -0.73
N GLU A 405 20.37 9.00 -0.59
CA GLU A 405 19.40 8.52 0.41
C GLU A 405 19.96 8.59 1.85
N SER A 406 21.30 8.59 2.01
CA SER A 406 21.96 8.84 3.29
C SER A 406 22.14 10.33 3.62
N ASP A 407 21.50 11.23 2.86
CA ASP A 407 21.62 12.70 2.93
C ASP A 407 23.06 13.24 2.80
N ASN A 408 23.95 12.45 2.18
CA ASN A 408 25.32 12.85 1.87
C ASN A 408 25.40 13.45 0.46
N LYS A 409 24.73 14.60 0.29
CA LYS A 409 24.54 15.27 -1.01
C LYS A 409 25.84 15.49 -1.78
N ASN A 410 26.91 15.92 -1.11
CA ASN A 410 28.19 16.21 -1.77
C ASN A 410 28.80 14.95 -2.41
N VAL A 411 28.74 13.81 -1.73
CA VAL A 411 29.25 12.54 -2.26
C VAL A 411 28.35 12.03 -3.38
N ALA A 412 27.04 12.17 -3.25
CA ALA A 412 26.09 11.83 -4.32
C ALA A 412 26.39 12.60 -5.61
N VAL A 413 26.53 13.93 -5.51
CA VAL A 413 26.87 14.82 -6.64
C VAL A 413 28.19 14.41 -7.28
N LYS A 414 29.21 14.07 -6.47
CA LYS A 414 30.51 13.61 -6.98
C LYS A 414 30.36 12.36 -7.86
N PHE A 415 29.68 11.32 -7.38
CA PHE A 415 29.51 10.08 -8.14
C PHE A 415 28.62 10.26 -9.37
N TYR A 416 27.55 11.07 -9.29
CA TYR A 416 26.75 11.39 -10.48
C TYR A 416 27.54 12.14 -11.54
N ASN A 417 28.33 13.14 -11.15
CA ASN A 417 29.18 13.86 -12.10
C ASN A 417 30.25 12.95 -12.71
N GLN A 418 30.81 12.01 -11.94
CA GLN A 418 31.74 11.02 -12.48
C GLN A 418 31.06 10.18 -13.58
N LEU A 419 29.89 9.61 -13.29
CA LEU A 419 29.09 8.85 -14.25
C LEU A 419 28.72 9.65 -15.51
N ILE A 420 28.43 10.95 -15.37
CA ILE A 420 28.10 11.83 -16.49
C ILE A 420 29.34 12.17 -17.32
N ASN A 421 30.51 12.36 -16.69
CA ASN A 421 31.75 12.69 -17.40
C ASN A 421 32.31 11.50 -18.18
N ASP A 422 32.04 10.27 -17.72
CA ASP A 422 32.45 9.03 -18.39
C ASP A 422 31.52 8.69 -19.60
N TYR A 423 30.51 9.54 -19.87
CA TYR A 423 29.52 9.35 -20.92
C TYR A 423 30.08 9.51 -22.34
N ASN A 424 30.25 8.39 -23.05
CA ASN A 424 30.61 8.36 -24.46
C ASN A 424 29.38 8.02 -25.35
N SER A 425 28.42 8.93 -25.43
CA SER A 425 27.42 9.07 -26.52
C SER A 425 26.43 7.93 -26.85
N GLU A 426 26.35 6.84 -26.10
CA GLU A 426 25.25 5.86 -26.24
C GLU A 426 24.15 6.08 -25.21
N THR A 427 22.92 5.68 -25.49
CA THR A 427 21.76 5.81 -24.59
C THR A 427 21.92 4.97 -23.33
N ASN A 428 22.68 5.50 -22.36
CA ASN A 428 22.87 4.90 -21.04
C ASN A 428 21.74 5.34 -20.09
N TYR A 429 20.89 4.40 -19.71
CA TYR A 429 19.81 4.61 -18.74
C TYR A 429 20.30 5.26 -17.44
N TYR A 430 21.45 4.83 -16.91
CA TYR A 430 22.00 5.34 -15.65
C TYR A 430 22.41 6.82 -15.75
N CYS A 431 22.96 7.26 -16.87
CA CYS A 431 23.32 8.66 -17.07
C CYS A 431 22.07 9.56 -17.14
N ALA A 432 21.02 9.14 -17.85
CA ALA A 432 19.76 9.90 -17.90
C ALA A 432 19.14 10.06 -16.50
N VAL A 433 19.13 8.99 -15.71
CA VAL A 433 18.62 9.01 -14.34
C VAL A 433 19.54 9.82 -13.40
N ALA A 434 20.86 9.83 -13.64
CA ALA A 434 21.80 10.66 -12.90
C ALA A 434 21.55 12.17 -13.09
N PHE A 435 21.30 12.63 -14.32
CA PHE A 435 20.93 14.02 -14.59
C PHE A 435 19.66 14.43 -13.84
N MET A 436 18.63 13.57 -13.87
CA MET A 436 17.38 13.80 -13.14
C MET A 436 17.63 13.92 -11.64
N ASN A 437 18.39 13.00 -11.04
CA ASN A 437 18.68 13.03 -9.60
C ASN A 437 19.54 14.23 -9.18
N LEU A 438 20.50 14.66 -9.99
CA LEU A 438 21.24 15.90 -9.76
C LEU A 438 20.30 17.11 -9.72
N GLY A 439 19.36 17.18 -10.67
CA GLY A 439 18.32 18.22 -10.68
C GLY A 439 17.53 18.26 -9.37
N LEU A 440 17.05 17.09 -8.90
CA LEU A 440 16.33 16.98 -7.63
C LEU A 440 17.18 17.40 -6.42
N ILE A 441 18.47 17.05 -6.39
CA ILE A 441 19.38 17.46 -5.31
C ILE A 441 19.56 18.97 -5.29
N TYR A 442 19.75 19.59 -6.45
CA TYR A 442 19.93 21.03 -6.57
C TYR A 442 18.66 21.81 -6.26
N GLU A 443 17.50 21.34 -6.73
CA GLU A 443 16.20 21.93 -6.39
C GLU A 443 15.96 21.93 -4.88
N LYS A 444 16.19 20.79 -4.20
CA LYS A 444 16.10 20.68 -2.73
C LYS A 444 17.14 21.52 -1.98
N SER A 445 18.19 22.00 -2.64
CA SER A 445 19.26 22.80 -2.01
C SER A 445 19.19 24.29 -2.38
N ALA A 446 18.31 24.66 -3.32
CA ALA A 446 18.04 26.05 -3.71
C ALA A 446 16.84 26.67 -2.97
N ASN A 447 15.98 25.82 -2.39
CA ASN A 447 15.01 26.15 -1.36
C ASN A 447 15.62 25.94 0.04
#